data_AF-A0A531JBZ4-F1
#
_entry.id   AF-A0A531JBZ4-F1
#
_cell.length_a   1.000
_cell.length_b   1.000
_cell.length_c   1.000
_cell.angle_alpha   90.00
_cell.angle_beta   90.00
_cell.angle_gamma   90.00
#
_symmetry.space_group_name_H-M   'P 1'
#
loop_
_entity.id
_entity.type
_entity.pdbx_description
1 polymer ?
#
loop_
_entity_poly.entity_id
_entity_poly.type
_entity_poly.pdbx_seq_one_letter_code
_entity_poly.pdbx_strand_id
1 'polypeptide(L)'
;TNSETFTTGVSGFGRQDGFEYLGYINYGRGGNFTAGNGQEMPGTGTDLISGLAKIAYESVEGHRFELSHEQVRDDALRPYRANVYI
;
A
#
# COMPACT_ATOMS: atom_id res chain seq x y z
N THR A 1 17.57 -4.42 -16.32
CA THR A 1 16.17 -4.64 -16.71
C THR A 1 15.28 -4.30 -15.53
N ASN A 2 14.13 -3.68 -15.77
CA ASN A 2 13.19 -3.30 -14.71
C ASN A 2 12.60 -4.57 -14.05
N SER A 3 12.32 -4.51 -12.75
CA SER A 3 11.76 -5.59 -11.90
C SER A 3 10.44 -6.22 -12.36
N GLU A 4 9.87 -5.76 -13.49
CA GLU A 4 8.54 -6.14 -13.98
C GLU A 4 7.45 -5.93 -12.91
N THR A 5 7.67 -4.97 -12.01
CA THR A 5 6.76 -4.70 -10.90
C THR A 5 5.42 -4.19 -11.45
N PHE A 6 4.34 -4.84 -11.05
CA PHE A 6 3.00 -4.32 -11.22
C PHE A 6 2.43 -3.91 -9.88
N THR A 7 1.62 -2.87 -9.90
CA THR A 7 0.87 -2.42 -8.73
C THR A 7 -0.55 -2.11 -9.17
N THR A 8 -1.51 -2.63 -8.42
CA THR A 8 -2.93 -2.53 -8.72
C THR A 8 -3.66 -2.12 -7.46
N GLY A 9 -4.37 -1.00 -7.55
CA GLY A 9 -5.18 -0.48 -6.48
C GLY A 9 -6.64 -0.38 -6.90
N VAL A 10 -7.53 -0.57 -5.94
CA VAL A 10 -8.96 -0.31 -6.09
C VAL A 10 -9.44 0.51 -4.90
N SER A 11 -10.25 1.53 -5.18
CA SER A 11 -10.89 2.34 -4.15
C SER A 11 -12.38 2.46 -4.41
N GLY A 12 -13.11 2.68 -3.32
CA GLY A 12 -14.51 3.06 -3.34
C GLY A 12 -14.76 4.08 -2.22
N PHE A 13 -15.60 5.06 -2.50
CA PHE A 13 -15.95 6.08 -1.52
C PHE A 13 -17.38 6.57 -1.76
N GLY A 14 -17.97 7.14 -0.72
CA GLY A 14 -19.32 7.68 -0.79
C GLY A 14 -19.62 8.59 0.39
N ARG A 15 -20.64 9.43 0.19
CA ARG A 15 -21.23 10.27 1.22
C ARG A 15 -22.74 10.23 1.08
N GLN A 16 -23.44 10.02 2.19
CA GLN A 16 -24.90 10.05 2.24
C GLN A 16 -25.37 10.44 3.64
N ASP A 17 -26.31 11.40 3.71
CA ASP A 17 -27.03 11.78 4.94
C ASP A 17 -26.12 12.02 6.17
N GLY A 18 -25.00 12.71 5.96
CA GLY A 18 -24.01 13.02 7.01
C GLY A 18 -22.97 11.92 7.25
N PHE A 19 -23.15 10.72 6.70
CA PHE A 19 -22.15 9.66 6.72
C PHE A 19 -21.19 9.76 5.54
N GLU A 20 -19.92 9.48 5.79
CA GLU A 20 -18.87 9.37 4.78
C GLU A 20 -18.12 8.06 4.98
N TYR A 21 -17.74 7.40 3.89
CA TYR A 21 -16.91 6.21 3.94
C TYR A 21 -15.95 6.17 2.76
N LEU A 22 -14.77 5.60 3.02
CA LEU A 22 -13.73 5.37 2.05
C LEU A 22 -13.06 4.02 2.33
N GLY A 23 -12.90 3.23 1.28
CA GLY A 23 -12.13 2.01 1.27
C GLY A 23 -11.09 2.05 0.15
N TYR A 24 -9.88 1.60 0.45
CA TYR A 24 -8.81 1.44 -0.53
C TYR A 24 -8.05 0.15 -0.24
N ILE A 25 -7.71 -0.57 -1.30
CA ILE A 25 -6.83 -1.74 -1.26
C ILE A 25 -5.80 -1.58 -2.38
N ASN A 26 -4.55 -1.88 -2.08
CA ASN A 26 -3.44 -1.89 -3.01
C ASN A 26 -2.69 -3.21 -2.93
N TYR A 27 -2.29 -3.71 -4.09
CA TYR A 27 -1.48 -4.91 -4.22
C TYR A 27 -0.34 -4.67 -5.21
N GLY A 28 0.88 -4.94 -4.79
CA GLY A 28 2.08 -4.78 -5.60
C GLY A 28 2.91 -6.05 -5.60
N ARG A 29 3.28 -6.54 -6.79
CA ARG A 29 4.17 -7.70 -6.93
C ARG A 29 5.20 -7.46 -8.04
N GLY A 30 6.45 -7.81 -7.76
CA GLY A 30 7.57 -7.63 -8.69
C GLY A 30 8.83 -8.35 -8.23
N GLY A 31 9.68 -8.73 -9.18
CA GLY A 31 10.95 -9.38 -8.92
C GLY A 31 12.06 -8.40 -8.50
N ASN A 32 13.25 -8.91 -8.24
CA ASN A 32 14.41 -8.07 -8.00
C ASN A 32 14.79 -7.28 -9.26
N PHE A 33 15.39 -6.10 -9.08
CA PHE A 33 15.88 -5.35 -10.24
C PHE A 33 17.23 -5.89 -10.74
N THR A 34 17.49 -5.77 -12.04
CA THR A 34 18.81 -6.05 -12.62
C THR A 34 19.56 -4.75 -12.88
N ALA A 35 20.73 -4.60 -12.26
CA ALA A 35 21.62 -3.46 -12.41
C ALA A 35 22.21 -3.35 -13.84
N GLY A 36 22.78 -2.18 -14.16
CA GLY A 36 23.34 -1.91 -15.48
C GLY A 36 24.53 -2.80 -15.88
N ASN A 37 25.18 -3.42 -14.90
CA ASN A 37 26.22 -4.44 -15.11
C ASN A 37 25.65 -5.87 -15.28
N GLY A 38 24.33 -6.03 -15.37
CA GLY A 38 23.66 -7.32 -15.55
C GLY A 38 23.47 -8.15 -14.28
N GLN A 39 23.88 -7.65 -13.12
CA GLN A 39 23.69 -8.35 -11.84
C GLN A 39 22.26 -8.14 -11.30
N GLU A 40 21.61 -9.22 -10.87
CA GLU A 40 20.35 -9.15 -10.12
C GLU A 40 20.63 -8.69 -8.69
N MET A 41 19.76 -7.82 -8.16
CA MET A 41 19.92 -7.26 -6.83
C MET A 41 18.92 -7.88 -5.83
N PRO A 42 19.26 -8.98 -5.13
CA PRO A 42 18.42 -9.60 -4.11
C PRO A 42 17.91 -8.62 -3.06
N GLY A 43 16.69 -8.89 -2.58
CA GLY A 43 16.04 -8.09 -1.55
C GLY A 43 15.40 -6.79 -2.06
N THR A 44 15.29 -6.65 -3.39
CA THR A 44 14.71 -5.47 -4.05
C THR A 44 13.36 -5.76 -4.71
N GLY A 45 12.89 -7.01 -4.61
CA GLY A 45 11.55 -7.40 -5.03
C GLY A 45 10.45 -6.73 -4.22
N THR A 46 9.26 -6.69 -4.83
CA THR A 46 8.04 -6.13 -4.25
C THR A 46 7.06 -7.25 -3.95
N ASP A 47 6.59 -7.34 -2.71
CA ASP A 47 5.44 -8.16 -2.30
C ASP A 47 4.68 -7.36 -1.24
N LEU A 48 3.83 -6.45 -1.71
CA LEU A 48 3.16 -5.44 -0.90
C LEU A 48 1.65 -5.64 -0.98
N ILE A 49 0.99 -5.67 0.17
CA ILE A 49 -0.44 -5.47 0.28
C ILE A 49 -0.71 -4.35 1.30
N SER A 50 -1.53 -3.38 0.92
CA SER A 50 -1.98 -2.35 1.84
C SER A 50 -3.47 -2.08 1.71
N GLY A 51 -4.07 -1.59 2.77
CA GLY A 51 -5.47 -1.24 2.80
C GLY A 51 -5.75 -0.12 3.79
N LEU A 52 -6.72 0.72 3.44
CA LEU A 52 -7.23 1.80 4.27
C LEU A 52 -8.74 1.72 4.30
N ALA A 53 -9.31 1.76 5.49
CA ALA A 53 -10.73 1.95 5.72
C ALA A 53 -10.92 3.20 6.57
N LYS A 54 -11.84 4.08 6.15
CA LYS A 54 -12.23 5.27 6.89
C LYS A 54 -13.74 5.42 6.86
N ILE A 55 -14.31 5.76 8.00
CA ILE A 55 -15.71 6.14 8.15
C ILE A 55 -15.80 7.41 8.97
N ALA A 56 -16.76 8.27 8.64
CA ALA A 56 -17.06 9.45 9.40
C ALA A 56 -18.57 9.73 9.43
N TYR A 57 -18.99 10.46 10.45
CA TYR A 57 -20.33 10.99 10.57
C TYR A 57 -20.28 12.46 10.98
N GLU A 58 -21.07 13.29 10.33
CA GLU A 58 -21.23 14.71 10.60
C GLU A 58 -22.69 15.00 10.96
N SER A 59 -22.92 15.55 12.16
CA SER A 59 -24.24 15.97 12.61
C SER A 59 -24.70 17.23 11.88
N VAL A 60 -26.01 17.48 11.87
CA VAL A 60 -26.59 18.69 11.27
C VAL A 60 -26.10 19.96 11.98
N GLU A 61 -25.69 19.86 13.24
CA GLU A 61 -25.08 20.97 13.99
C GLU A 61 -23.59 21.17 13.67
N GLY A 62 -23.00 20.30 12.83
CA GLY A 62 -21.62 20.40 12.36
C GLY A 62 -20.59 19.62 13.20
N HIS A 63 -21.02 18.80 14.16
CA HIS A 63 -20.12 17.96 14.93
C HIS A 63 -19.69 16.74 14.11
N ARG A 64 -18.39 16.43 14.07
CA ARG A 64 -17.85 15.33 13.28
C ARG A 64 -17.14 14.29 14.13
N PHE A 65 -17.42 13.02 13.86
CA PHE A 65 -16.71 11.87 14.38
C PHE A 65 -16.10 11.08 13.23
N GLU A 66 -14.87 10.63 13.39
CA GLU A 66 -14.14 9.88 12.36
C GLU A 66 -13.37 8.71 12.98
N LEU A 67 -13.38 7.58 12.27
CA LEU A 67 -12.59 6.41 12.59
C LEU A 67 -11.90 5.91 11.33
N SER A 68 -10.61 5.61 11.45
CA SER A 68 -9.84 5.01 10.37
C SER A 68 -8.96 3.87 10.84
N HIS A 69 -8.76 2.90 9.96
CA HIS A 69 -7.82 1.81 10.14
C HIS A 69 -7.01 1.63 8.87
N GLU A 70 -5.70 1.53 9.03
CA GLU A 70 -4.76 1.26 7.95
C GLU A 70 -3.94 0.03 8.29
N GLN A 71 -3.69 -0.79 7.27
CA GLN A 71 -2.74 -1.88 7.33
C GLN A 71 -1.81 -1.81 6.12
N VAL A 72 -0.52 -1.97 6.37
CA VAL A 72 0.51 -2.14 5.35
C VAL A 72 1.30 -3.39 5.70
N ARG A 73 1.43 -4.30 4.75
CA ARG A 73 2.20 -5.52 4.89
C ARG A 73 3.11 -5.71 3.69
N ASP A 74 4.39 -5.84 3.97
CA ASP A 74 5.44 -6.11 2.99
C ASP A 74 6.10 -7.44 3.37
N ASP A 75 5.90 -8.47 2.55
CA ASP A 75 6.45 -9.81 2.76
C ASP A 75 7.68 -10.09 1.88
N ALA A 76 8.14 -9.11 1.09
CA ALA A 76 9.31 -9.34 0.27
C ALA A 76 10.58 -9.42 1.13
N LEU A 77 11.58 -10.13 0.62
CA LEU A 77 12.87 -10.25 1.30
C LEU A 77 13.49 -8.85 1.46
N ARG A 78 13.94 -8.52 2.67
CA ARG A 78 14.61 -7.26 3.00
C ARG A 78 15.94 -7.53 3.68
N PRO A 79 17.04 -6.90 3.22
CA PRO A 79 18.30 -7.00 3.93
C PRO A 79 18.19 -6.30 5.28
N TYR A 80 18.71 -6.94 6.34
CA TYR A 80 18.67 -6.40 7.71
C TYR A 80 19.49 -5.11 7.85
N ARG A 81 20.42 -4.84 6.92
CA ARG A 81 21.22 -3.62 6.83
C ARG A 81 21.44 -3.24 5.36
N ALA A 82 21.52 -1.94 5.09
CA ALA A 82 21.66 -1.41 3.72
C ALA A 82 22.91 -1.90 2.94
N ASN A 83 23.91 -2.46 3.62
CA ASN A 83 25.18 -2.91 3.05
C ASN A 83 25.40 -4.44 3.13
N VAL A 84 24.35 -5.21 3.42
CA VAL A 84 24.41 -6.68 3.45
C VAL A 84 23.57 -7.23 2.31
N TYR A 85 24.16 -8.11 1.50
CA TYR A 85 23.47 -8.85 0.44
C TYR A 85 22.95 -10.18 0.98
N ILE A 86 21.79 -10.61 0.49
CA ILE A 86 21.13 -11.90 0.82
C ILE A 86 21.31 -12.85 -0.36
#